data_AF-A0A7W1G5S1-F1
#
_entry.id   AF-A0A7W1G5S1-F1
#
_cell.length_a   1.000
_cell.length_b   1.000
_cell.length_c   1.000
_cell.angle_alpha   90.00
_cell.angle_beta   90.00
_cell.angle_gamma   90.00
#
_symmetry.space_group_name_H-M   'P 1'
#
loop_
_entity.id
_entity.type
_entity.pdbx_description
1 polymer ?
#
loop_
_entity_poly.entity_id
_entity_poly.type
_entity_poly.pdbx_seq_one_letter_code
_entity_poly.pdbx_strand_id
1 'polypeptide(L)'
;DAVTWLAFARRLEVQGNFHHAAAAYQQALIRDPYHREARVGRAETLARADDAEELYRFLHELVFSDPQLTLELLGRATFARYLPAPRFRALADEARTQAID
;
A
#
# COMPACT_ATOMS: atom_id res chain seq x y z
N ASP A 1 -14.04 3.59 -14.60
CA ASP A 1 -12.59 3.74 -14.88
C ASP A 1 -11.82 3.82 -13.55
N ALA A 2 -10.47 3.82 -13.59
CA ALA A 2 -9.63 3.84 -12.38
C ALA A 2 -9.81 5.12 -11.55
N VAL A 3 -9.98 6.27 -12.21
CA VAL A 3 -10.14 7.58 -11.57
C VAL A 3 -11.44 7.66 -10.76
N THR A 4 -12.53 7.09 -11.28
CA THR A 4 -13.80 6.99 -10.55
C THR A 4 -13.65 6.19 -9.24
N TRP A 5 -12.96 5.04 -9.29
CA TRP A 5 -12.72 4.23 -8.09
C TRP A 5 -11.78 4.90 -7.09
N LEU A 6 -10.76 5.61 -7.58
CA LEU A 6 -9.86 6.42 -6.77
C LEU A 6 -10.60 7.52 -6.02
N ALA A 7 -11.49 8.26 -6.69
CA ALA A 7 -12.30 9.29 -6.06
C ALA A 7 -13.27 8.71 -5.02
N PHE A 8 -13.84 7.53 -5.30
CA PHE A 8 -14.69 6.83 -4.34
C PHE A 8 -13.92 6.37 -3.09
N ALA A 9 -12.71 5.83 -3.27
CA ALA A 9 -11.84 5.41 -2.17
C ALA A 9 -11.52 6.57 -1.21
N ARG A 10 -11.13 7.74 -1.76
CA ARG A 10 -10.86 8.94 -0.95
C ARG A 10 -12.06 9.40 -0.14
N ARG A 11 -13.28 9.33 -0.72
CA ARG A 11 -14.51 9.67 0.01
C ARG A 11 -14.74 8.74 1.20
N LEU A 12 -14.47 7.44 1.02
CA LEU A 12 -14.56 6.46 2.09
C LEU A 12 -13.50 6.70 3.18
N GLU A 13 -12.28 7.08 2.82
CA GLU A 13 -11.25 7.46 3.79
C GLU A 13 -11.65 8.67 4.64
N VAL A 14 -12.21 9.71 4.01
CA VAL A 14 -12.71 10.91 4.71
C VAL A 14 -13.82 10.54 5.69
N GLN A 15 -14.62 9.53 5.38
CA GLN A 15 -15.66 9.00 6.28
C GLN A 15 -15.12 8.06 7.36
N GLY A 16 -13.82 7.74 7.36
CA GLY A 16 -13.22 6.78 8.28
C GLY A 16 -13.46 5.31 7.93
N ASN A 17 -14.07 5.03 6.77
CA ASN A 17 -14.41 3.68 6.31
C ASN A 17 -13.19 2.99 5.68
N PHE A 18 -12.12 2.77 6.45
CA PHE A 18 -10.82 2.37 5.91
C PHE A 18 -10.83 1.02 5.17
N HIS A 19 -11.49 -0.03 5.68
CA HIS A 19 -11.56 -1.31 4.94
C HIS A 19 -12.24 -1.16 3.57
N HIS A 20 -13.35 -0.42 3.50
CA HIS A 20 -14.03 -0.17 2.22
C HIS A 20 -13.20 0.72 1.30
N ALA A 21 -12.48 1.71 1.84
CA ALA A 21 -11.57 2.54 1.06
C ALA A 21 -10.43 1.72 0.45
N ALA A 22 -9.83 0.79 1.21
CA ALA A 22 -8.78 -0.09 0.69
C ALA A 22 -9.30 -0.99 -0.44
N ALA A 23 -10.52 -1.52 -0.29
CA ALA A 23 -11.18 -2.29 -1.35
C ALA A 23 -11.46 -1.44 -2.60
N ALA A 24 -11.88 -0.18 -2.45
CA ALA A 24 -12.07 0.74 -3.56
C ALA A 24 -10.76 1.09 -4.27
N TYR A 25 -9.65 1.28 -3.54
CA TYR A 25 -8.32 1.41 -4.16
C TYR A 25 -7.91 0.15 -4.91
N GLN A 26 -8.26 -1.05 -4.42
CA GLN A 26 -8.07 -2.30 -5.18
C GLN A 26 -8.78 -2.23 -6.53
N GLN A 27 -10.02 -1.75 -6.53
CA GLN A 27 -10.80 -1.66 -7.75
C GLN A 27 -10.15 -0.68 -8.73
N ALA A 28 -9.57 0.42 -8.26
CA ALA A 28 -8.76 1.31 -9.11
C ALA A 28 -7.55 0.57 -9.71
N LEU A 29 -6.80 -0.17 -8.88
CA LEU A 29 -5.61 -0.93 -9.31
C LEU A 29 -5.94 -2.08 -10.28
N ILE A 30 -7.12 -2.69 -10.19
CA ILE A 30 -7.56 -3.69 -11.18
C ILE A 30 -7.71 -3.06 -12.58
N ARG A 31 -8.07 -1.77 -12.67
CA ARG A 31 -8.20 -1.07 -13.97
C ARG A 31 -6.87 -0.49 -14.44
N ASP A 32 -6.07 0.02 -13.49
CA ASP A 32 -4.74 0.56 -13.75
C ASP A 32 -3.77 0.07 -12.66
N PRO A 33 -3.09 -1.08 -12.91
CA PRO A 33 -2.21 -1.69 -11.92
C PRO A 33 -1.02 -0.83 -11.50
N TYR A 34 -0.64 0.16 -12.31
CA TYR A 34 0.51 1.03 -12.10
C TYR A 34 0.11 2.42 -11.60
N HIS A 35 -1.17 2.65 -11.30
CA HIS A 35 -1.64 3.94 -10.78
C HIS A 35 -1.03 4.25 -9.42
N ARG A 36 0.04 5.07 -9.41
CA ARG A 36 0.84 5.37 -8.21
C ARG A 36 0.00 5.83 -7.03
N GLU A 37 -0.94 6.74 -7.26
CA GLU A 37 -1.79 7.26 -6.18
C GLU A 37 -2.71 6.19 -5.57
N ALA A 38 -3.19 5.23 -6.37
CA ALA A 38 -4.01 4.14 -5.84
C ALA A 38 -3.17 3.14 -5.03
N ARG A 39 -1.91 2.92 -5.41
CA ARG A 39 -0.96 2.09 -4.64
C ARG A 39 -0.64 2.70 -3.28
N VAL A 40 -0.31 3.99 -3.27
CA VAL A 40 -0.04 4.76 -2.04
C VAL A 40 -1.28 4.78 -1.15
N GLY A 41 -2.43 5.17 -1.73
CA GLY A 41 -3.70 5.25 -1.01
C GLY A 41 -4.11 3.91 -0.41
N ARG A 42 -3.97 2.80 -1.14
CA ARG A 42 -4.24 1.45 -0.60
C ARG A 42 -3.35 1.13 0.58
N ALA A 43 -2.03 1.30 0.48
CA ALA A 43 -1.10 0.98 1.56
C ALA A 43 -1.40 1.79 2.83
N GLU A 44 -1.57 3.11 2.68
CA GLU A 44 -1.87 3.99 3.82
C GLU A 44 -3.23 3.67 4.44
N THR A 45 -4.23 3.35 3.61
CA THR A 45 -5.55 2.97 4.10
C THR A 45 -5.51 1.64 4.86
N LEU A 46 -4.79 0.63 4.35
CA LEU A 46 -4.62 -0.66 5.03
C LEU A 46 -3.88 -0.48 6.36
N ALA A 47 -2.86 0.38 6.39
CA ALA A 47 -2.22 0.77 7.63
C ALA A 47 -3.23 1.42 8.57
N ARG A 48 -4.06 2.38 8.14
CA ARG A 48 -5.07 3.02 9.01
C ARG A 48 -6.19 2.07 9.46
N ALA A 49 -6.50 1.05 8.69
CA ALA A 49 -7.44 -0.01 9.03
C ALA A 49 -6.87 -1.02 10.05
N ASP A 50 -5.59 -0.91 10.40
CA ASP A 50 -4.85 -1.87 11.23
C ASP A 50 -4.80 -3.30 10.65
N ASP A 51 -4.97 -3.42 9.33
CA ASP A 51 -4.98 -4.70 8.63
C ASP A 51 -3.56 -5.10 8.22
N ALA A 52 -2.77 -5.53 9.22
CA ALA A 52 -1.36 -5.86 9.05
C ALA A 52 -1.13 -7.02 8.08
N GLU A 53 -2.09 -7.93 7.92
CA GLU A 53 -1.98 -9.08 7.04
C GLU A 53 -2.16 -8.67 5.58
N GLU A 54 -3.24 -7.95 5.29
CA GLU A 54 -3.51 -7.45 3.94
C GLU A 54 -2.45 -6.43 3.50
N LEU A 55 -1.99 -5.58 4.43
CA LEU A 55 -0.89 -4.65 4.17
C LEU A 55 0.39 -5.40 3.80
N TYR A 56 0.75 -6.45 4.55
CA TYR A 56 1.94 -7.24 4.25
C TYR A 56 1.84 -7.88 2.86
N ARG A 57 0.71 -8.51 2.54
CA ARG A 57 0.48 -9.12 1.23
C ARG A 57 0.61 -8.11 0.11
N PHE A 58 -0.02 -6.94 0.27
CA PHE A 58 0.05 -5.88 -0.73
C PHE A 58 1.47 -5.36 -0.95
N LEU A 59 2.22 -5.07 0.11
CA LEU A 59 3.60 -4.59 -0.02
C LEU A 59 4.55 -5.68 -0.54
N HIS A 60 4.30 -6.94 -0.21
CA HIS A 60 5.01 -8.09 -0.77
C HIS A 60 4.78 -8.24 -2.28
N GLU A 61 3.59 -7.97 -2.80
CA GLU A 61 3.38 -7.91 -4.26
C GLU A 61 4.03 -6.66 -4.86
N LEU A 62 3.97 -5.54 -4.14
CA LEU A 62 4.51 -4.27 -4.61
C LEU A 62 6.04 -4.30 -4.73
N VAL A 63 6.77 -5.00 -3.85
CA VAL A 63 8.23 -5.01 -3.89
C VAL A 63 8.77 -5.50 -5.23
N PHE A 64 8.14 -6.51 -5.84
CA PHE A 64 8.56 -7.07 -7.12
C PHE A 64 8.17 -6.21 -8.33
N SER A 65 7.20 -5.32 -8.18
CA SER A 65 6.71 -4.47 -9.29
C SER A 65 7.16 -3.02 -9.20
N ASP A 66 7.50 -2.55 -7.99
CA ASP A 66 7.92 -1.20 -7.67
C ASP A 66 8.67 -1.20 -6.31
N PRO A 67 9.92 -1.69 -6.29
CA PRO A 67 10.72 -1.78 -5.08
C PRO A 67 11.01 -0.39 -4.48
N GLN A 68 11.19 0.62 -5.33
CA GLN A 68 11.39 2.01 -4.92
C GLN A 68 10.18 2.56 -4.15
N LEU A 69 8.96 2.37 -4.66
CA LEU A 69 7.76 2.79 -3.95
C LEU A 69 7.57 2.01 -2.64
N THR A 70 7.93 0.72 -2.62
CA THR A 70 7.87 -0.09 -1.40
C THR A 70 8.78 0.47 -0.31
N LEU A 71 10.01 0.87 -0.66
CA LEU A 71 10.93 1.54 0.27
C LEU A 71 10.40 2.88 0.75
N GLU A 72 9.90 3.70 -0.19
CA GLU A 72 9.31 4.99 0.14
C GLU A 72 8.19 4.81 1.18
N LEU A 73 7.29 3.85 0.96
CA LEU A 73 6.17 3.56 1.87
C LEU A 73 6.68 3.07 3.23
N LEU A 74 7.54 2.05 3.27
CA LEU A 74 8.06 1.50 4.53
C LEU A 74 8.90 2.51 5.33
N GLY A 75 9.47 3.52 4.68
CA GLY A 75 10.16 4.64 5.32
C GLY A 75 9.24 5.71 5.95
N ARG A 76 7.94 5.73 5.62
CA ARG A 76 7.01 6.70 6.21
C ARG A 76 6.66 6.34 7.65
N ALA A 77 6.51 7.36 8.49
CA ALA A 77 6.16 7.20 9.90
C ALA A 77 4.89 6.36 10.14
N THR A 78 3.92 6.44 9.22
CA THR A 78 2.67 5.64 9.25
C THR A 78 2.92 4.13 9.34
N PHE A 79 4.04 3.65 8.77
CA PHE A 79 4.37 2.23 8.73
C PHE A 79 5.39 1.80 9.78
N ALA A 80 5.96 2.74 10.54
CA ALA A 80 7.01 2.47 11.52
C ALA A 80 6.59 1.40 12.56
N ARG A 81 5.30 1.34 12.90
CA ARG A 81 4.74 0.34 13.83
C ARG A 81 4.82 -1.11 13.33
N TYR A 82 4.95 -1.32 12.02
CA TYR A 82 5.04 -2.66 11.42
C TYR A 82 6.49 -3.15 11.30
N LEU A 83 7.48 -2.24 11.25
CA LEU A 83 8.89 -2.58 11.04
C LEU A 83 9.52 -3.49 12.11
N PRO A 84 9.10 -3.50 13.40
CA PRO A 84 9.60 -4.48 14.36
C PRO A 84 9.27 -5.93 14.01
N ALA A 85 8.21 -6.17 13.22
CA ALA A 85 7.85 -7.52 12.82
C ALA A 85 8.84 -8.07 11.77
N PRO A 86 9.41 -9.28 11.95
CA PRO A 86 10.46 -9.82 11.09
C PRO A 86 10.10 -9.82 9.60
N ARG A 87 8.83 -10.08 9.26
CA ARG A 87 8.33 -10.11 7.89
C ARG A 87 8.41 -8.75 7.18
N PHE A 88 8.07 -7.66 7.87
CA PHE A 88 8.15 -6.32 7.29
C PHE A 88 9.60 -5.83 7.19
N ARG A 89 10.47 -6.23 8.11
CA ARG A 89 11.90 -5.96 8.01
C ARG A 89 12.52 -6.68 6.80
N ALA A 90 12.23 -7.98 6.65
CA ALA A 90 12.69 -8.75 5.49
C ALA A 90 12.22 -8.11 4.17
N LEU A 91 10.98 -7.66 4.12
CA LEU A 91 10.45 -6.94 2.97
C LEU A 91 11.18 -5.62 2.68
N ALA A 92 11.54 -4.86 3.72
CA ALA A 92 12.34 -3.64 3.55
C ALA A 92 13.76 -3.94 3.04
N ASP A 93 14.37 -5.03 3.50
CA ASP A 93 15.70 -5.47 3.05
C ASP A 93 15.65 -5.95 1.59
N GLU A 94 14.62 -6.69 1.21
CA GLU A 94 14.36 -7.12 -0.16
C GLU A 94 14.13 -5.92 -1.09
N ALA A 95 13.29 -4.98 -0.68
CA ALA A 95 13.03 -3.76 -1.42
C ALA A 95 14.32 -2.94 -1.63
N ARG A 96 15.23 -2.89 -0.64
CA ARG A 96 16.54 -2.22 -0.78
C ARG A 96 17.43 -2.92 -1.80
N THR A 97 17.41 -4.25 -1.81
CA THR A 97 18.21 -5.03 -2.76
C THR A 97 17.71 -4.80 -4.18
N GLN A 98 16.41 -4.98 -4.42
CA GLN A 98 15.80 -4.84 -5.74
C GLN A 98 15.77 -3.40 -6.28
N ALA A 99 15.93 -2.38 -5.41
CA ALA A 99 15.96 -0.98 -5.80
C ALA A 99 17.34 -0.49 -6.30
N ILE A 100 18.40 -1.27 -6.05
CA ILE A 100 19.79 -0.95 -6.42
C ILE A 100 20.17 -1.60 -7.77
N ASP A 101 19.55 -2.72 -8.10
CA ASP A 101 19.68 -3.44 -9.38
C ASP A 101 19.03 -2.69 -10.55
#